data_AF-A0A4R2M890-F1
#
_entry.id   AF-A0A4R2M890-F1
#
_cell.length_a   1.000
_cell.length_b   1.000
_cell.length_c   1.000
_cell.angle_alpha   90.00
_cell.angle_beta   90.00
_cell.angle_gamma   90.00
#
_symmetry.space_group_name_H-M   'P 1'
#
loop_
_entity.id
_entity.type
_entity.pdbx_description
1 polymer ?
#
loop_
_entity_poly.entity_id
_entity_poly.type
_entity_poly.pdbx_seq_one_letter_code
_entity_poly.pdbx_strand_id
1 'polypeptide(L)'
;MLDPRLPRYQWGQEVLAAVDLYNDGSVPEAEEDQLLIVQGGPGEIVQVGHHAEANVPLYMVDFGLCVLGCLEEEIVPVTEAEAGG
;
A
#
# COMPACT_ATOMS: atom_id res chain seq x y z
N MET A 1 -27.00 7.81 0.40
CA MET A 1 -25.87 7.62 1.31
C MET A 1 -25.05 6.51 0.67
N LEU A 2 -23.89 6.82 0.08
CA LEU A 2 -22.98 5.74 -0.32
C LEU A 2 -22.40 5.20 0.98
N ASP A 3 -22.70 3.95 1.32
CA ASP A 3 -21.98 3.24 2.36
C ASP A 3 -20.47 3.32 2.03
N PRO A 4 -19.63 3.82 2.95
CA PRO A 4 -18.20 3.85 2.71
C PRO A 4 -17.76 2.41 2.45
N ARG A 5 -17.05 2.17 1.35
CA ARG A 5 -16.46 0.86 1.08
C ARG A 5 -15.64 0.48 2.30
N LEU A 6 -16.03 -0.62 2.94
CA LEU A 6 -15.29 -1.14 4.10
C LEU A 6 -13.87 -1.46 3.61
N PRO A 7 -12.84 -0.97 4.31
CA PRO A 7 -11.46 -1.29 3.94
C PRO A 7 -11.28 -2.81 3.99
N ARG A 8 -10.76 -3.38 2.91
CA ARG A 8 -10.47 -4.82 2.80
C ARG A 8 -9.34 -5.23 3.75
N TYR A 9 -8.40 -4.32 3.98
CA TYR A 9 -7.22 -4.57 4.82
C TYR A 9 -7.24 -3.73 6.08
N GLN A 10 -6.52 -4.20 7.09
CA GLN A 10 -6.55 -3.65 8.44
C GLN A 10 -5.18 -3.13 8.85
N TRP A 11 -5.16 -2.20 9.80
CA TRP A 11 -3.94 -1.78 10.48
C TRP A 11 -3.24 -2.97 11.16
N GLY A 12 -1.91 -3.01 11.08
CA GLY A 12 -1.07 -4.08 11.59
C GLY A 12 -1.08 -5.36 10.74
N GLN A 13 -1.63 -5.32 9.53
CA GLN A 13 -1.63 -6.45 8.61
C GLN A 13 -0.38 -6.45 7.73
N GLU A 14 0.24 -7.62 7.61
CA GLU A 14 1.38 -7.86 6.72
C GLU A 14 0.92 -7.98 5.26
N VAL A 15 1.57 -7.24 4.39
CA VAL A 15 1.30 -7.18 2.94
C VAL A 15 2.60 -7.26 2.15
N LEU A 16 2.48 -7.60 0.88
CA LEU A 16 3.55 -7.53 -0.11
C LEU A 16 3.16 -6.53 -1.19
N ALA A 17 4.15 -5.86 -1.78
CA ALA A 17 3.95 -5.06 -2.97
C ALA A 17 3.47 -5.97 -4.13
N ALA A 18 2.27 -5.73 -4.64
CA ALA A 18 1.71 -6.49 -5.75
C ALA A 18 2.38 -6.15 -7.09
N VAL A 19 2.93 -4.94 -7.18
CA VAL A 19 3.64 -4.37 -8.32
C VAL A 19 4.89 -3.62 -7.83
N ASP A 20 5.73 -3.19 -8.77
CA ASP A 20 6.84 -2.28 -8.49
C ASP A 20 6.28 -0.91 -8.07
N LEU A 21 6.66 -0.42 -6.89
CA LEU A 21 6.21 0.87 -6.34
C LEU A 21 7.27 1.93 -6.60
N TYR A 22 6.86 2.96 -7.33
CA TYR A 22 7.69 4.11 -7.69
C TYR A 22 7.32 5.31 -6.84
N ASN A 23 8.26 6.23 -6.66
CA ASN A 23 8.02 7.45 -5.92
C ASN A 23 7.14 8.42 -6.71
N ASP A 24 5.89 8.59 -6.29
CA ASP A 24 4.95 9.61 -6.79
C ASP A 24 5.24 11.02 -6.25
N GLY A 25 6.45 11.26 -5.73
CA GLY A 25 6.83 12.51 -5.06
C GLY A 25 6.43 12.57 -3.58
N SER A 26 5.94 11.48 -3.02
CA SER A 26 5.63 11.37 -1.58
C SER A 26 6.88 11.23 -0.71
N VAL A 27 7.99 10.77 -1.28
CA VAL A 27 9.27 10.60 -0.58
C VAL A 27 10.24 11.69 -1.07
N PRO A 28 10.53 12.74 -0.27
CA PRO A 28 11.40 13.84 -0.70
C PRO A 28 12.88 13.44 -0.82
N GLU A 29 13.25 12.28 -0.25
CA GLU A 29 14.61 11.74 -0.27
C GLU A 29 14.92 10.94 -1.55
N ALA A 30 13.91 10.62 -2.35
CA ALA A 30 14.04 9.88 -3.61
C ALA A 30 13.60 10.75 -4.79
N GLU A 31 14.14 10.48 -5.98
CA GLU A 31 13.69 11.15 -7.20
C GLU A 31 12.25 10.73 -7.54
N GLU A 32 11.52 11.59 -8.25
CA GLU A 32 10.21 11.24 -8.82
C GLU A 32 10.40 10.10 -9.85
N ASP A 33 9.46 9.15 -9.92
CA ASP A 33 9.58 7.91 -10.71
C ASP A 33 10.73 6.96 -10.30
N GLN A 34 11.41 7.22 -9.19
CA GLN A 34 12.42 6.29 -8.68
C GLN A 34 11.73 5.04 -8.10
N LEU A 35 12.19 3.85 -8.50
CA LEU A 35 11.75 2.60 -7.90
C LEU A 35 12.12 2.55 -6.42
N LEU A 36 11.12 2.52 -5.54
CA LEU A 36 11.30 2.45 -4.10
C LEU A 36 11.26 0.99 -3.62
N ILE A 37 10.19 0.28 -3.99
CA ILE A 37 9.93 -1.08 -3.55
C ILE A 37 9.69 -1.95 -4.78
N VAL A 38 10.42 -3.05 -4.89
CA VAL A 38 10.20 -4.05 -5.93
C VAL A 38 8.94 -4.86 -5.64
N GLN A 39 8.30 -5.39 -6.68
CA GLN A 39 7.23 -6.37 -6.54
C GLN A 39 7.65 -7.50 -5.60
N GLY A 40 6.77 -7.87 -4.67
CA GLY A 40 7.01 -8.84 -3.61
C GLY A 40 7.72 -8.27 -2.38
N GLY A 41 8.03 -6.97 -2.36
CA GLY A 41 8.62 -6.30 -1.20
C GLY A 41 7.69 -6.37 0.03
N PRO A 42 8.19 -6.81 1.20
CA PRO A 42 7.36 -6.95 2.39
C PRO A 42 7.10 -5.60 3.07
N GLY A 43 5.88 -5.41 3.56
CA GLY A 43 5.49 -4.23 4.33
C GLY A 43 4.36 -4.50 5.31
N GLU A 44 4.10 -3.54 6.19
CA GLU A 44 3.02 -3.59 7.19
C GLU A 44 2.10 -2.37 7.04
N ILE A 45 0.79 -2.59 7.05
CA ILE A 45 -0.18 -1.48 7.02
C ILE A 45 -0.14 -0.74 8.36
N VAL A 46 0.43 0.45 8.36
CA VAL A 46 0.56 1.31 9.55
C VAL A 46 -0.53 2.38 9.64
N GLN A 47 -1.32 2.60 8.60
CA GLN A 47 -2.52 3.45 8.66
C GLN A 47 -3.48 3.14 7.52
N VAL A 48 -4.80 3.20 7.79
CA VAL A 48 -5.83 3.13 6.74
C VAL A 48 -6.51 4.49 6.64
N GLY A 49 -6.20 5.22 5.58
CA GLY A 49 -6.81 6.49 5.23
C GLY A 49 -7.97 6.33 4.26
N HIS A 50 -8.67 7.43 4.00
CA HIS A 50 -9.62 7.54 2.90
C HIS A 50 -9.25 8.78 2.11
N HIS A 51 -9.07 8.64 0.79
CA HIS A 51 -8.86 9.80 -0.07
C HIS A 51 -10.16 10.61 -0.12
N ALA A 52 -10.16 11.79 0.51
CA ALA A 52 -11.38 12.57 0.74
C ALA A 52 -12.12 12.97 -0.55
N GLU A 53 -11.39 13.12 -1.66
CA GLU A 53 -11.97 13.54 -2.95
C GLU A 53 -12.35 12.36 -3.87
N ALA A 54 -11.69 11.21 -3.74
CA ALA A 54 -11.81 10.08 -4.66
C ALA A 54 -12.63 8.91 -4.08
N ASN A 55 -12.92 8.95 -2.77
CA ASN A 55 -13.69 7.92 -2.06
C ASN A 55 -13.08 6.51 -2.18
N VAL A 56 -11.76 6.44 -2.35
CA VAL A 56 -11.00 5.18 -2.36
C VAL A 56 -10.22 5.03 -1.05
N PRO A 57 -10.15 3.81 -0.48
CA PRO A 57 -9.30 3.55 0.67
C PRO A 57 -7.83 3.69 0.25
N LEU A 58 -7.05 4.39 1.06
CA LEU A 58 -5.61 4.53 0.89
C LEU A 58 -4.91 3.83 2.05
N TYR A 59 -4.07 2.86 1.76
CA TYR A 59 -3.36 2.08 2.77
C TYR A 59 -1.96 2.62 2.89
N MET A 60 -1.63 3.15 4.06
CA MET A 60 -0.28 3.57 4.37
C MET A 60 0.51 2.35 4.85
N VAL A 61 1.53 1.97 4.10
CA VAL A 61 2.33 0.76 4.33
C VAL A 61 3.76 1.16 4.66
N ASP A 62 4.26 0.66 5.78
CA ASP A 62 5.66 0.77 6.16
C ASP A 62 6.44 -0.40 5.56
N PHE A 63 7.35 -0.09 4.64
CA PHE A 63 8.26 -1.07 4.02
C PHE A 63 9.62 -1.15 4.75
N GLY A 64 9.74 -0.54 5.93
CA GLY A 64 10.95 -0.47 6.76
C GLY A 64 11.98 0.57 6.30
N LEU A 65 11.94 0.95 5.02
CA LEU A 65 12.76 2.04 4.46
C LEU A 65 12.00 3.36 4.42
N CYS A 66 10.72 3.29 4.03
CA CYS A 66 9.83 4.44 3.93
C CYS A 66 8.38 3.99 4.08
N VAL A 67 7.53 4.96 4.39
CA VAL A 67 6.09 4.78 4.50
C VAL A 67 5.44 5.29 3.22
N LEU A 68 4.69 4.43 2.53
CA LEU A 68 4.08 4.72 1.23
C LEU A 68 2.58 4.55 1.27
N GLY A 69 1.88 5.48 0.63
CA GLY A 69 0.43 5.36 0.38
C GLY A 69 0.20 4.47 -0.82
N CYS A 70 -0.36 3.28 -0.60
CA CYS A 70 -0.67 2.30 -1.62
C CYS A 70 -2.19 2.15 -1.78
N LEU A 71 -2.63 1.91 -3.01
CA LEU A 71 -4.00 1.49 -3.30
C LEU A 71 -4.21 0.00 -2.99
N GLU A 72 -5.47 -0.42 -2.90
CA GLU A 72 -5.82 -1.82 -2.64
C GLU A 72 -5.24 -2.79 -3.69
N GLU A 73 -5.14 -2.35 -4.95
CA GLU A 73 -4.62 -3.16 -6.06
C GLU A 73 -3.09 -3.22 -6.13
N GLU A 74 -2.40 -2.34 -5.39
CA GLU A 74 -0.94 -2.26 -5.37
C GLU A 74 -0.31 -3.11 -4.27
N ILE A 75 -1.13 -3.65 -3.36
CA ILE A 75 -0.69 -4.50 -2.26
C ILE A 75 -1.50 -5.78 -2.19
N VAL A 76 -0.87 -6.85 -1.73
CA VAL A 76 -1.53 -8.13 -1.49
C VAL A 76 -1.24 -8.62 -0.07
N PRO A 77 -2.20 -9.19 0.65
CA PRO A 77 -1.93 -9.81 1.96
C PRO A 77 -0.94 -10.96 1.80
N VAL A 78 0.00 -11.07 2.74
CA VAL A 78 0.92 -12.23 2.78
C VAL A 78 0.13 -13.54 2.82
N THR A 79 -0.99 -13.56 3.56
CA THR A 79 -1.89 -14.73 3.65
C THR A 79 -2.50 -15.15 2.31
N GLU A 80 -2.72 -14.22 1.38
CA GLU A 80 -3.23 -14.52 0.03
C GLU A 80 -2.10 -14.85 -0.94
N ALA A 81 -0.93 -14.23 -0.79
CA ALA A 81 0.25 -14.52 -1.60
C ALA A 81 0.74 -15.98 -1.42
N GLU A 82 0.71 -16.48 -0.18
CA GLU A 82 1.11 -17.86 0.15
C GLU A 82 0.09 -18.92 -0.33
N ALA A 83 -1.16 -18.53 -0.60
CA ALA A 83 -2.22 -19.44 -1.03
C ALA A 83 -2.19 -19.75 -2.54
N GLY A 84 -1.38 -19.03 -3.32
CA GLY A 84 -1.26 -19.16 -4.78
C GLY A 84 -0.02 -19.92 -5.29
N GLY A 85 0.79 -20.50 -4.39
CA GLY A 85 2.05 -21.20 -4.70
C GLY A 85 1.95 -22.72 -4.79
#